data_AF-A0A8J5JU35-F1
#
_entry.id   AF-A0A8J5JU35-F1
#
_cell.length_a   1.000
_cell.length_b   1.000
_cell.length_c   1.000
_cell.angle_alpha   90.00
_cell.angle_beta   90.00
_cell.angle_gamma   90.00
#
_symmetry.space_group_name_H-M   'P 1'
#
loop_
_entity.id
_entity.type
_entity.pdbx_description
1 polymer ?
#
loop_
_entity_poly.entity_id
_entity_poly.type
_entity_poly.pdbx_seq_one_letter_code
_entity_poly.pdbx_strand_id
1 'polypeptide(L)'
;VDGSVNKTDKSKLMHKLEERVKSSKPVSRDACAIDAMFLIRTLVNVPATFGEIAKLVLTRLLGFAKRVDFVCDSYKTPSIKDIEHGIRGSDATHTNFIISGPDQKRPKDFNASLKSANFKTALLHFLVKEWKRTSYIEQIRGYTLFVGLDDKA
;
A
#
# COMPACT_ATOMS: atom_id res chain seq x y z
N VAL A 1 -3.11 40.36 -20.73
CA VAL A 1 -3.39 38.91 -20.78
C VAL A 1 -3.29 38.40 -19.35
N ASP A 2 -4.40 38.02 -18.73
CA ASP A 2 -4.55 37.97 -17.26
C ASP A 2 -4.00 36.72 -16.55
N GLY A 3 -3.23 35.87 -17.24
CA GLY A 3 -2.58 34.70 -16.63
C GLY A 3 -3.54 33.66 -16.04
N SER A 4 -4.85 33.79 -16.26
CA SER A 4 -5.84 32.86 -15.72
C SER A 4 -5.76 31.51 -16.45
N VAL A 5 -5.83 30.43 -15.67
CA VAL A 5 -5.80 29.07 -16.21
C VAL A 5 -7.12 28.82 -16.94
N ASN A 6 -7.06 28.73 -18.26
CA ASN A 6 -8.18 28.23 -19.08
C ASN A 6 -8.42 26.75 -18.72
N LYS A 7 -9.27 26.50 -17.71
CA LYS A 7 -9.71 25.15 -17.33
C LYS A 7 -10.70 24.66 -18.37
N THR A 8 -10.23 23.98 -19.41
CA THR A 8 -11.08 23.05 -20.15
C THR A 8 -11.38 21.88 -19.21
N ASP A 9 -12.66 21.60 -19.01
CA ASP A 9 -13.14 20.51 -18.18
C ASP A 9 -12.86 19.16 -18.89
N LYS A 10 -11.60 18.73 -18.87
CA LYS A 10 -11.13 17.48 -19.49
C LYS A 10 -11.96 16.27 -19.01
N SER A 11 -12.44 16.31 -17.78
CA SER A 11 -13.38 15.36 -17.20
C SER A 11 -14.69 15.27 -17.99
N LYS A 12 -15.26 16.41 -18.44
CA LYS A 12 -16.48 16.40 -19.27
C LYS A 12 -16.25 15.78 -20.65
N LEU A 13 -15.07 15.95 -21.26
CA LEU A 13 -14.76 15.29 -22.53
C LEU A 13 -14.64 13.78 -22.34
N MET A 14 -13.96 13.32 -21.29
CA MET A 14 -13.85 11.90 -20.96
C MET A 14 -15.22 11.26 -20.76
N HIS A 15 -16.08 11.86 -19.94
CA HIS A 15 -17.44 11.34 -19.72
C HIS A 15 -18.26 11.27 -21.01
N LYS A 16 -18.18 12.28 -21.87
CA LYS A 16 -18.85 12.25 -23.20
C LYS A 16 -18.30 11.17 -24.13
N LEU A 17 -17.05 10.76 -23.97
CA LEU A 17 -16.46 9.66 -24.73
C LEU A 17 -16.86 8.31 -24.13
N GLU A 18 -16.90 8.19 -22.80
CA GLU A 18 -17.37 7.00 -22.08
C GLU A 18 -18.84 6.67 -22.42
N GLU A 19 -19.71 7.68 -22.49
CA GLU A 19 -21.12 7.53 -22.89
C GLU A 19 -21.30 6.90 -24.29
N ARG A 20 -20.30 7.04 -25.16
CA ARG A 20 -20.32 6.48 -26.52
C ARG A 20 -19.84 5.04 -26.59
N VAL A 21 -19.30 4.49 -25.50
CA VAL A 21 -18.79 3.13 -25.43
C VAL A 21 -19.67 2.31 -24.50
N LYS A 22 -20.37 1.32 -25.04
CA LYS A 22 -21.04 0.30 -24.22
C LYS A 22 -20.00 -0.72 -23.74
N SER A 23 -19.32 -0.40 -22.64
CA SER A 23 -18.42 -1.33 -21.97
C SER A 23 -19.21 -2.21 -21.00
N SER A 24 -19.12 -3.53 -21.14
CA SER A 24 -19.50 -4.45 -20.06
C SER A 24 -18.31 -4.61 -19.11
N LYS A 25 -18.58 -4.83 -17.81
CA LYS A 25 -17.52 -5.16 -16.87
C LYS A 25 -17.03 -6.59 -17.16
N PRO A 26 -15.72 -6.85 -17.13
CA PRO A 26 -15.20 -8.21 -17.21
C PRO A 26 -15.81 -9.09 -16.10
N VAL A 27 -16.06 -10.37 -16.43
CA VAL A 27 -16.63 -11.35 -15.48
C VAL A 27 -15.62 -11.73 -14.40
N SER A 28 -14.32 -11.69 -14.72
CA SER A 28 -13.23 -11.98 -13.79
C SER A 28 -12.14 -10.90 -13.84
N ARG A 29 -11.38 -10.80 -12.75
CA ARG A 29 -10.17 -9.98 -12.66
C ARG A 29 -8.96 -10.91 -12.69
N ASP A 30 -8.22 -10.88 -13.78
CA ASP A 30 -7.03 -11.73 -13.93
C ASP A 30 -5.84 -11.19 -13.14
N ALA A 31 -5.73 -9.86 -13.07
CA ALA A 31 -4.69 -9.15 -12.33
C ALA A 31 -5.25 -7.92 -11.60
N CYS A 32 -4.62 -7.54 -10.49
CA CYS A 32 -4.93 -6.33 -9.74
C CYS A 32 -3.65 -5.68 -9.19
N ALA A 33 -3.43 -4.41 -9.50
CA ALA A 33 -2.39 -3.61 -8.86
C ALA A 33 -3.00 -2.83 -7.69
N ILE A 34 -2.37 -2.89 -6.53
CA ILE A 34 -2.88 -2.33 -5.28
C ILE A 34 -1.80 -1.46 -4.64
N ASP A 35 -2.15 -0.22 -4.31
CA ASP A 35 -1.35 0.65 -3.45
C ASP A 35 -1.32 0.06 -2.03
N ALA A 36 -0.12 -0.30 -1.58
CA ALA A 36 0.11 -0.92 -0.29
C ALA A 36 -0.35 -0.06 0.89
N MET A 37 -0.04 1.24 0.85
CA MET A 37 -0.37 2.14 1.96
C MET A 37 -1.86 2.46 1.98
N PHE A 38 -2.51 2.55 0.82
CA PHE A 38 -3.96 2.67 0.75
C PHE A 38 -4.66 1.44 1.38
N LEU A 39 -4.23 0.23 1.02
CA LEU A 39 -4.81 -0.99 1.59
C LEU A 39 -4.61 -1.06 3.11
N ILE A 40 -3.40 -0.75 3.60
CA ILE A 40 -3.06 -0.83 5.02
C ILE A 40 -3.84 0.22 5.84
N ARG A 41 -4.03 1.44 5.31
CA ARG A 41 -4.80 2.50 5.99
C ARG A 41 -6.31 2.22 6.04
N THR A 42 -6.83 1.43 5.11
CA THR A 42 -8.26 1.06 5.03
C THR A 42 -8.59 -0.22 5.80
N LEU A 43 -7.63 -0.78 6.54
CA LEU A 43 -7.90 -1.89 7.46
C LEU A 43 -8.78 -1.40 8.62
N VAL A 44 -9.86 -2.14 8.86
CA VAL A 44 -10.76 -1.97 9.99
C VAL A 44 -10.49 -3.11 10.97
N ASN A 45 -10.58 -2.86 12.27
CA ASN A 45 -10.31 -3.85 13.32
C ASN A 45 -8.91 -4.47 13.18
N VAL A 46 -7.88 -3.62 13.12
CA VAL A 46 -6.49 -4.05 12.96
C VAL A 46 -6.09 -5.00 14.10
N PRO A 47 -5.63 -6.23 13.79
CA PRO A 47 -5.26 -7.24 14.80
C PRO A 47 -4.20 -6.78 15.79
N ALA A 48 -4.03 -7.52 16.88
CA ALA A 48 -3.19 -7.10 18.00
C ALA A 48 -1.69 -7.31 17.72
N THR A 49 -1.35 -8.30 16.90
CA THR A 49 0.04 -8.65 16.58
C THR A 49 0.37 -8.41 15.10
N PHE A 50 1.65 -8.23 14.81
CA PHE A 50 2.09 -8.06 13.42
C PHE A 50 1.89 -9.31 12.57
N GLY A 51 2.01 -10.51 13.14
CA GLY A 51 1.73 -11.76 12.43
C GLY A 51 0.27 -11.87 11.98
N GLU A 52 -0.66 -11.48 12.85
CA GLU A 52 -2.09 -11.44 12.48
C GLU A 52 -2.38 -10.37 11.42
N ILE A 53 -1.70 -9.21 11.49
CA ILE A 53 -1.78 -8.19 10.45
C ILE A 53 -1.26 -8.74 9.11
N ALA A 54 -0.14 -9.48 9.12
CA ALA A 54 0.41 -10.09 7.91
C ALA A 54 -0.58 -11.07 7.26
N LYS A 55 -1.24 -11.90 8.08
CA LYS A 55 -2.29 -12.81 7.62
C LYS A 55 -3.50 -12.06 7.06
N LEU A 56 -3.98 -11.03 7.76
CA LEU A 56 -5.12 -10.21 7.30
C LEU A 56 -4.84 -9.54 5.95
N VAL A 57 -3.67 -8.90 5.81
CA VAL A 57 -3.29 -8.22 4.57
C VAL A 57 -3.17 -9.22 3.44
N LEU A 58 -2.48 -10.35 3.64
CA LEU A 58 -2.36 -11.37 2.59
C LEU A 58 -3.72 -11.90 2.16
N THR A 59 -4.59 -12.24 3.10
CA THR A 59 -5.93 -12.76 2.81
C THR A 59 -6.74 -11.77 1.97
N ARG A 60 -6.65 -10.47 2.29
CA ARG A 60 -7.28 -9.43 1.46
C ARG A 60 -6.68 -9.37 0.06
N LEU A 61 -5.35 -9.41 -0.07
CA LEU A 61 -4.66 -9.40 -1.36
C LEU A 61 -5.15 -10.54 -2.26
N LEU A 62 -5.11 -11.77 -1.77
CA LEU A 62 -5.51 -12.96 -2.53
C LEU A 62 -7.00 -12.95 -2.92
N GLY A 63 -7.83 -12.19 -2.21
CA GLY A 63 -9.24 -12.00 -2.55
C GLY A 63 -9.51 -11.09 -3.76
N PHE A 64 -8.53 -10.33 -4.25
CA PHE A 64 -8.75 -9.38 -5.36
C PHE A 64 -8.66 -9.99 -6.75
N ALA A 65 -7.66 -10.85 -6.99
CA ALA A 65 -7.36 -11.46 -8.29
C ALA A 65 -6.36 -12.62 -8.12
N LYS A 66 -6.21 -13.46 -9.16
CA LYS A 66 -5.19 -14.52 -9.18
C LYS A 66 -3.78 -13.94 -9.20
N ARG A 67 -3.57 -12.86 -9.96
CA ARG A 67 -2.33 -12.07 -9.93
C ARG A 67 -2.55 -10.77 -9.17
N VAL A 68 -1.70 -10.49 -8.20
CA VAL A 68 -1.75 -9.26 -7.41
C VAL A 68 -0.38 -8.60 -7.41
N ASP A 69 -0.34 -7.35 -7.83
CA ASP A 69 0.85 -6.51 -7.75
C ASP A 69 0.69 -5.57 -6.53
N PHE A 70 1.40 -5.89 -5.43
CA PHE A 70 1.41 -5.11 -4.20
C PHE A 70 2.47 -4.01 -4.31
N VAL A 71 2.04 -2.81 -4.66
CA VAL A 71 2.91 -1.69 -5.01
C VAL A 71 3.20 -0.85 -3.77
N CYS A 72 4.46 -0.81 -3.34
CA CYS A 72 4.88 0.00 -2.22
C CYS A 72 5.55 1.28 -2.70
N ASP A 73 5.30 2.37 -2.00
CA ASP A 73 6.06 3.60 -2.17
C ASP A 73 7.51 3.42 -1.73
N SER A 74 8.48 3.83 -2.56
CA SER A 74 9.85 4.00 -2.13
C SER A 74 10.07 5.40 -1.53
N TYR A 75 10.69 5.42 -0.35
CA TYR A 75 11.07 6.65 0.35
C TYR A 75 12.58 6.84 0.16
N LYS A 76 12.97 7.33 -1.02
CA LYS A 76 14.36 7.75 -1.27
C LYS A 76 14.58 9.13 -0.68
N THR A 77 15.73 9.38 -0.08
CA THR A 77 16.06 10.69 0.50
C THR A 77 17.25 11.29 -0.24
N PRO A 78 17.19 12.57 -0.67
CA PRO A 78 16.03 13.47 -0.57
C PRO A 78 14.95 13.16 -1.61
N SER A 79 13.66 13.27 -1.24
CA SER A 79 12.52 13.21 -2.16
C SER A 79 11.49 14.31 -1.93
N ILE A 80 10.58 14.49 -2.90
CA ILE A 80 9.40 15.37 -2.78
C ILE A 80 8.59 15.03 -1.51
N LYS A 81 8.51 13.74 -1.15
CA LYS A 81 7.80 13.31 0.07
C LYS A 81 8.48 13.81 1.34
N ASP A 82 9.82 13.93 1.35
CA ASP A 82 10.55 14.48 2.50
C ASP A 82 10.23 15.97 2.69
N ILE A 83 10.12 16.72 1.59
CA ILE A 83 9.70 18.12 1.61
C ILE A 83 8.26 18.27 2.11
N GLU A 84 7.33 17.45 1.60
CA GLU A 84 5.93 17.45 2.07
C GLU A 84 5.81 17.11 3.56
N HIS A 85 6.60 16.15 4.05
CA HIS A 85 6.63 15.79 5.46
C HIS A 85 7.20 16.93 6.33
N GLY A 86 8.27 17.59 5.88
CA GLY A 86 8.84 18.75 6.56
C GLY A 86 7.85 19.91 6.69
N ILE A 87 7.08 20.19 5.63
CA ILE A 87 6.02 21.22 5.66
C ILE A 87 4.89 20.84 6.63
N ARG A 88 4.58 19.55 6.78
CA ARG A 88 3.53 19.05 7.70
C ARG A 88 4.00 18.96 9.17
N GLY A 89 5.22 19.39 9.49
CA GLY A 89 5.75 19.42 10.86
C GLY A 89 5.93 18.03 11.49
N SER A 90 6.08 16.99 10.68
CA SER A 90 6.24 15.63 11.20
C SER A 90 7.69 15.32 11.55
N ASP A 91 8.14 15.73 12.73
CA ASP A 91 9.43 15.34 13.35
C ASP A 91 9.54 13.83 13.69
N ALA A 92 8.53 13.03 13.32
CA ALA A 92 8.47 11.59 13.58
C ALA A 92 9.39 10.74 12.66
N THR A 93 10.27 11.39 11.89
CA THR A 93 11.21 10.79 10.93
C THR A 93 12.50 10.26 11.55
N HIS A 94 12.77 10.53 12.83
CA HIS A 94 14.11 10.28 13.41
C HIS A 94 14.25 9.02 14.26
N THR A 95 13.17 8.37 14.68
CA THR A 95 13.26 7.12 15.43
C THR A 95 13.13 5.92 14.51
N ASN A 96 14.19 5.11 14.44
CA ASN A 96 14.14 3.81 13.78
C ASN A 96 13.11 2.94 14.48
N PHE A 97 12.22 2.31 13.71
CA PHE A 97 11.23 1.36 14.21
C PHE A 97 11.63 -0.03 13.75
N ILE A 98 11.66 -0.99 14.68
CA ILE A 98 12.03 -2.38 14.38
C ILE A 98 10.86 -3.28 14.77
N ILE A 99 10.45 -4.15 13.84
CA ILE A 99 9.52 -5.25 14.12
C ILE A 99 10.35 -6.50 14.36
N SER A 100 10.40 -6.97 15.62
CA SER A 100 11.20 -8.10 16.07
C SER A 100 10.62 -9.45 15.63
N GLY A 101 9.30 -9.55 15.44
CA GLY A 101 8.66 -10.79 15.02
C GLY A 101 7.13 -10.74 14.98
N PRO A 102 6.50 -11.85 14.58
CA PRO A 102 5.05 -11.93 14.39
C PRO A 102 4.27 -11.75 15.68
N ASP A 103 4.80 -12.19 16.83
CA ASP A 103 4.12 -12.09 18.13
C ASP A 103 4.22 -10.70 18.76
N GLN A 104 5.03 -9.80 18.19
CA GLN A 104 5.12 -8.43 18.67
C GLN A 104 3.77 -7.73 18.52
N LYS A 105 3.31 -7.11 19.61
CA LYS A 105 2.11 -6.29 19.60
C LYS A 105 2.31 -5.04 18.74
N ARG A 106 1.31 -4.71 17.94
CA ARG A 106 1.29 -3.44 17.20
C ARG A 106 1.14 -2.24 18.14
N PRO A 107 1.54 -1.03 17.70
CA PRO A 107 1.21 0.20 18.43
C PRO A 107 -0.30 0.34 18.69
N LYS A 108 -0.63 0.96 19.83
CA LYS A 108 -2.03 1.19 20.25
C LYS A 108 -2.80 1.97 19.18
N ASP A 109 -2.20 3.06 18.70
CA ASP A 109 -2.72 3.84 17.57
C ASP A 109 -1.94 3.51 16.28
N PHE A 110 -2.43 2.48 15.59
CA PHE A 110 -1.81 2.00 14.35
C PHE A 110 -1.83 3.05 13.23
N ASN A 111 -2.92 3.81 13.11
CA ASN A 111 -3.07 4.82 12.05
C ASN A 111 -2.16 6.02 12.28
N ALA A 112 -1.94 6.43 13.53
CA ALA A 112 -0.94 7.43 13.85
C ALA A 112 0.48 6.93 13.52
N SER A 113 0.81 5.68 13.82
CA SER A 113 2.13 5.10 13.48
C SER A 113 2.41 5.08 11.97
N LEU A 114 1.38 4.90 11.14
CA LEU A 114 1.49 5.00 9.67
C LEU A 114 1.84 6.42 9.17
N LYS A 115 2.02 7.43 10.03
CA LYS A 115 2.60 8.72 9.61
C LYS A 115 4.12 8.67 9.50
N SER A 116 4.80 7.82 10.29
CA SER A 116 6.26 7.69 10.28
C SER A 116 6.73 6.88 9.07
N ALA A 117 7.66 7.43 8.29
CA ALA A 117 8.29 6.72 7.17
C ALA A 117 9.04 5.45 7.62
N ASN A 118 9.71 5.52 8.78
CA ASN A 118 10.43 4.39 9.36
C ASN A 118 9.48 3.26 9.73
N PHE A 119 8.34 3.58 10.36
CA PHE A 119 7.32 2.59 10.69
C PHE A 119 6.74 1.93 9.43
N LYS A 120 6.39 2.71 8.40
CA LYS A 120 5.88 2.16 7.12
C LYS A 120 6.89 1.21 6.50
N THR A 121 8.16 1.62 6.44
CA THR A 121 9.25 0.83 5.86
C THR A 121 9.43 -0.47 6.65
N ALA A 122 9.54 -0.40 7.98
CA ALA A 122 9.66 -1.56 8.85
C ALA A 122 8.48 -2.53 8.68
N LEU A 123 7.24 -2.01 8.61
CA LEU A 123 6.04 -2.80 8.38
C LEU A 123 6.09 -3.53 7.04
N LEU A 124 6.41 -2.83 5.95
CA LEU A 124 6.47 -3.44 4.62
C LEU A 124 7.55 -4.53 4.53
N HIS A 125 8.76 -4.27 5.04
CA HIS A 125 9.82 -5.29 5.08
C HIS A 125 9.41 -6.49 5.94
N PHE A 126 8.76 -6.25 7.08
CA PHE A 126 8.24 -7.33 7.91
C PHE A 126 7.20 -8.18 7.15
N LEU A 127 6.23 -7.56 6.47
CA LEU A 127 5.20 -8.29 5.72
C LEU A 127 5.82 -9.19 4.66
N VAL A 128 6.75 -8.66 3.85
CA VAL A 128 7.44 -9.43 2.81
C VAL A 128 8.26 -10.57 3.39
N LYS A 129 8.98 -10.32 4.49
CA LYS A 129 9.75 -11.35 5.20
C LYS A 129 8.85 -12.45 5.75
N GLU A 130 7.70 -12.07 6.33
CA GLU A 130 6.77 -12.98 6.96
C GLU A 130 6.06 -13.87 5.93
N TRP A 131 5.66 -13.32 4.78
CA TRP A 131 5.02 -14.07 3.70
C TRP A 131 5.94 -15.08 3.00
N LYS A 132 7.25 -14.98 3.19
CA LYS A 132 8.22 -15.98 2.71
C LYS A 132 8.25 -17.25 3.59
N ARG A 133 7.55 -17.30 4.73
CA ARG A 133 7.46 -18.52 5.55
C ARG A 133 6.55 -19.56 4.91
N THR A 134 6.85 -20.84 5.14
CA THR A 134 6.12 -22.00 4.57
C THR A 134 4.61 -21.92 4.73
N SER A 135 4.12 -21.49 5.90
CA SER A 135 2.68 -21.36 6.19
C SER A 135 1.94 -20.39 5.26
N TYR A 136 2.62 -19.34 4.78
CA TYR A 136 2.06 -18.37 3.85
C TYR A 136 2.26 -18.79 2.40
N ILE A 137 3.38 -19.45 2.08
CA ILE A 137 3.60 -20.02 0.74
C ILE A 137 2.46 -20.96 0.35
N GLU A 138 2.02 -21.82 1.27
CA GLU A 138 0.88 -22.71 1.03
C GLU A 138 -0.44 -21.96 0.80
N GLN A 139 -0.63 -20.80 1.44
CA GLN A 139 -1.80 -19.94 1.20
C GLN A 139 -1.72 -19.22 -0.16
N ILE A 140 -0.50 -18.85 -0.58
CA ILE A 140 -0.24 -18.19 -1.87
C ILE A 140 -0.30 -19.19 -3.03
N ARG A 141 -0.25 -20.51 -2.76
CA ARG A 141 -0.32 -21.55 -3.78
C ARG A 141 -1.55 -21.33 -4.69
N GLY A 142 -1.31 -21.18 -5.99
CA GLY A 142 -2.36 -20.90 -6.99
C GLY A 142 -2.59 -19.42 -7.28
N TYR A 143 -1.88 -18.52 -6.60
CA TYR A 143 -1.83 -17.09 -6.85
C TYR A 143 -0.43 -16.66 -7.28
N THR A 144 -0.34 -15.47 -7.88
CA THR A 144 0.92 -14.81 -8.20
C THR A 144 0.94 -13.46 -7.49
N LEU A 145 1.77 -13.34 -6.45
CA LEU A 145 1.94 -12.09 -5.70
C LEU A 145 3.29 -11.46 -6.07
N PHE A 146 3.25 -10.32 -6.75
CA PHE A 146 4.42 -9.46 -6.95
C PHE A 146 4.45 -8.39 -5.87
N VAL A 147 5.62 -8.10 -5.31
CA VAL A 147 5.79 -7.03 -4.32
C VAL A 147 6.83 -6.05 -4.82
N GLY A 148 6.43 -4.80 -5.01
CA GLY A 148 7.33 -3.71 -5.38
C GLY A 148 7.89 -3.04 -4.14
N LEU A 149 8.89 -3.64 -3.50
CA LEU A 149 9.63 -3.07 -2.37
C LEU A 149 11.08 -2.80 -2.81
N ASP A 150 11.59 -1.59 -2.55
CA ASP A 150 13.01 -1.29 -2.78
C ASP A 150 13.85 -2.05 -1.75
N ASP A 151 14.42 -3.18 -2.14
CA ASP A 151 15.54 -3.78 -1.41
C ASP A 151 16.76 -2.91 -1.71
N LYS A 152 17.25 -2.16 -0.71
CA LYS A 152 18.60 -1.61 -0.78
C LYS A 152 19.56 -2.81 -0.84
N ALA A 153 20.02 -3.15 -2.04
CA ALA A 153 21.18 -4.01 -2.27
C ALA A 153 22.44 -3.34 -1.71
#